data_AF-A0A169N9C5-F1
#
_entry.id   AF-A0A169N9C5-F1
#
_cell.length_a   1.000
_cell.length_b   1.000
_cell.length_c   1.000
_cell.angle_alpha   90.00
_cell.angle_beta   90.00
_cell.angle_gamma   90.00
#
_symmetry.space_group_name_H-M   'P 1'
#
loop_
_entity.id
_entity.type
_entity.pdbx_description
1 polymer ?
#
loop_
_entity_poly.entity_id
_entity_poly.type
_entity_poly.pdbx_seq_one_letter_code
_entity_poly.pdbx_strand_id
1 'polypeptide(L)'
;MVTLGVETDVLGLDLTEITEQQRAEVVAAHPRPDFKNRILKAFYEGMAERPDTTFGTMNDDVLAHFAPSFSRKDFVEIIRNNPWPE
;
A
#
# COMPACT_ATOMS: atom_id res chain seq x y z
N MET A 1 7.00 9.22 16.06
CA MET A 1 7.02 8.12 15.08
C MET A 1 6.27 8.57 13.83
N VAL A 2 6.82 8.34 12.64
CA VAL A 2 6.18 8.71 11.36
C VAL A 2 5.09 7.68 10.97
N THR A 3 5.24 6.43 11.40
CA THR A 3 4.41 5.29 10.99
C THR A 3 2.94 5.43 11.37
N LEU A 4 2.64 5.82 12.63
CA LEU A 4 1.26 5.99 13.10
C LEU A 4 0.45 6.96 12.24
N GLY A 5 1.07 8.04 11.77
CA GLY A 5 0.39 9.00 10.89
C GLY A 5 -0.04 8.37 9.56
N VAL A 6 0.81 7.53 8.97
CA VAL A 6 0.49 6.80 7.72
C VAL A 6 -0.58 5.75 7.98
N GLU A 7 -0.45 4.98 9.05
CA GLU A 7 -1.42 3.94 9.43
C GLU A 7 -2.81 4.52 9.68
N THR A 8 -2.91 5.63 10.40
CA THR A 8 -4.18 6.31 10.60
C THR A 8 -4.72 6.96 9.33
N ASP A 9 -3.88 7.67 8.56
CA ASP A 9 -4.36 8.46 7.41
C ASP A 9 -4.69 7.62 6.17
N VAL A 10 -3.96 6.52 5.98
CA VAL A 10 -4.09 5.63 4.81
C VAL A 10 -4.93 4.39 5.14
N LEU A 11 -4.65 3.73 6.27
CA LEU A 11 -5.31 2.46 6.63
C LEU A 11 -6.49 2.66 7.59
N GLY A 12 -6.60 3.83 8.22
CA GLY A 12 -7.66 4.13 9.19
C GLY A 12 -7.43 3.51 10.57
N LEU A 13 -6.23 3.01 10.86
CA LEU A 13 -5.90 2.42 12.15
C LEU A 13 -5.94 3.47 13.26
N ASP A 14 -6.53 3.11 14.40
CA ASP A 14 -6.66 3.94 15.59
C ASP A 14 -7.32 5.31 15.32
N LEU A 15 -8.05 5.47 14.21
CA LEU A 15 -8.70 6.72 13.83
C LEU A 15 -9.68 7.20 14.91
N THR A 16 -10.27 6.28 15.68
CA THR A 16 -11.17 6.56 16.79
C THR A 16 -10.46 7.13 18.03
N GLU A 17 -9.15 6.98 18.14
CA GLU A 17 -8.36 7.59 19.23
C GLU A 17 -8.17 9.09 19.01
N ILE A 18 -8.37 9.57 17.77
CA ILE A 18 -8.37 10.99 17.42
C ILE A 18 -9.82 11.50 17.45
N THR A 19 -10.04 12.65 18.07
CA THR A 19 -11.38 13.25 18.16
C THR A 19 -11.87 13.72 16.79
N GLU A 20 -13.20 13.79 16.63
CA GLU A 20 -13.79 14.30 15.39
C GLU A 20 -13.33 15.72 15.05
N GLN A 21 -13.19 16.59 16.07
CA GLN A 21 -12.70 17.94 15.91
C GLN A 21 -11.28 17.96 15.34
N GLN A 22 -10.36 17.18 15.91
CA GLN A 22 -8.98 17.10 15.42
C GLN A 22 -8.92 16.56 13.99
N ARG A 23 -9.74 15.56 13.63
CA ARG A 23 -9.85 15.07 12.25
C ARG A 23 -10.35 16.16 11.31
N ALA A 24 -11.34 16.95 11.72
CA ALA A 24 -11.87 18.07 10.94
C ALA A 24 -10.82 19.17 10.73
N GLU A 25 -10.04 19.52 11.76
CA GLU A 25 -8.95 20.50 11.67
C GLU A 25 -7.88 20.04 10.67
N VAL A 26 -7.47 18.77 10.69
CA VAL A 26 -6.51 18.20 9.72
C VAL A 26 -7.04 18.28 8.30
N VAL A 27 -8.29 17.88 8.05
CA VAL A 27 -8.89 17.91 6.70
C VAL A 27 -9.13 19.34 6.21
N ALA A 28 -9.40 20.29 7.12
CA ALA A 28 -9.51 21.70 6.77
C ALA A 28 -8.15 22.29 6.37
N ALA A 29 -7.07 21.96 7.10
CA ALA A 29 -5.71 22.39 6.77
C ALA A 29 -5.14 21.68 5.52
N HIS A 30 -5.50 20.41 5.33
CA HIS A 30 -5.02 19.56 4.24
C HIS A 30 -6.21 18.88 3.52
N PRO A 31 -6.90 19.61 2.63
CA PRO A 31 -8.00 19.05 1.87
C PRO A 31 -7.54 17.83 1.07
N ARG A 32 -8.35 16.75 1.15
CA ARG A 32 -7.99 15.43 0.61
C ARG A 32 -9.01 14.91 -0.42
N PRO A 33 -9.38 15.70 -1.45
CA PRO A 33 -10.34 15.26 -2.46
C PRO A 33 -9.77 14.08 -3.24
N ASP A 34 -10.62 13.06 -3.42
CA ASP A 34 -10.29 11.83 -4.15
C ASP A 34 -9.03 11.11 -3.63
N PHE A 35 -8.71 11.30 -2.34
CA PHE A 35 -7.45 10.85 -1.76
C PHE A 35 -7.16 9.36 -1.99
N LYS A 36 -8.16 8.49 -1.79
CA LYS A 36 -7.98 7.03 -1.92
C LYS A 36 -7.53 6.62 -3.32
N ASN A 37 -8.14 7.16 -4.37
CA ASN A 37 -7.74 6.86 -5.73
C ASN A 37 -6.38 7.48 -6.07
N ARG A 38 -6.14 8.72 -5.62
CA ARG A 38 -4.89 9.43 -5.88
C ARG A 38 -3.68 8.78 -5.20
N ILE A 39 -3.81 8.33 -3.94
CA ILE A 39 -2.70 7.66 -3.24
C ILE A 39 -2.43 6.28 -3.83
N LEU A 40 -3.47 5.52 -4.20
CA LEU A 40 -3.32 4.23 -4.89
C LEU A 40 -2.61 4.39 -6.23
N LYS A 41 -2.98 5.41 -7.02
CA LYS A 41 -2.30 5.74 -8.28
C LYS A 41 -0.84 6.15 -8.06
N ALA A 42 -0.55 6.93 -7.02
CA ALA A 42 0.82 7.31 -6.69
C ALA A 42 1.69 6.11 -6.27
N PHE A 43 1.13 5.16 -5.49
CA PHE A 43 1.82 3.92 -5.17
C PHE A 43 2.09 3.07 -6.41
N TYR A 44 1.11 2.95 -7.30
CA TYR A 44 1.29 2.26 -8.58
C TYR A 44 2.42 2.89 -9.41
N GLU A 45 2.34 4.20 -9.66
CA GLU A 45 3.34 4.94 -10.44
C GLU A 45 4.75 4.82 -9.85
N GLY A 46 4.87 4.81 -8.52
CA GLY A 46 6.16 4.68 -7.83
C GLY A 46 6.82 3.29 -7.95
N MET A 47 6.06 2.26 -8.34
CA MET A 47 6.53 0.86 -8.39
C MET A 47 6.42 0.23 -9.79
N ALA A 48 5.65 0.81 -10.71
CA ALA A 48 5.36 0.25 -12.03
C ALA A 48 6.61 -0.09 -12.86
N GLU A 49 7.69 0.69 -12.71
CA GLU A 49 8.96 0.46 -13.42
C GLU A 49 9.89 -0.54 -12.73
N ARG A 50 9.54 -0.99 -11.53
CA ARG A 50 10.34 -1.91 -10.69
C ARG A 50 9.45 -2.94 -9.97
N PRO A 51 8.59 -3.66 -10.70
CA PRO A 51 7.58 -4.53 -10.11
C PRO A 51 8.19 -5.66 -9.26
N ASP A 52 9.39 -6.13 -9.58
CA ASP A 52 10.06 -7.16 -8.78
C ASP A 52 10.38 -6.75 -7.33
N THR A 53 10.40 -5.44 -7.05
CA THR A 53 10.70 -4.90 -5.70
C THR A 53 9.51 -4.94 -4.75
N THR A 54 8.30 -5.26 -5.23
CA THR A 54 7.09 -5.29 -4.40
C THR A 54 6.83 -6.64 -3.74
N PHE A 55 7.58 -7.68 -4.11
CA PHE A 55 7.39 -9.02 -3.58
C PHE A 55 7.44 -9.05 -2.04
N GLY A 56 6.39 -9.61 -1.44
CA GLY A 56 6.25 -9.69 0.03
C GLY A 56 5.73 -8.41 0.70
N THR A 57 5.25 -7.42 -0.06
CA THR A 57 4.70 -6.16 0.46
C THR A 57 3.27 -5.91 -0.02
N MET A 58 2.56 -4.97 0.62
CA MET A 58 1.23 -4.53 0.19
C MET A 58 1.23 -3.91 -1.23
N ASN A 59 2.37 -3.45 -1.72
CA ASN A 59 2.48 -2.82 -3.05
C ASN A 59 2.25 -3.83 -4.18
N ASP A 60 2.40 -5.13 -3.92
CA ASP A 60 2.07 -6.19 -4.88
C ASP A 60 0.57 -6.17 -5.22
N ASP A 61 -0.27 -5.81 -4.24
CA ASP A 61 -1.71 -5.67 -4.45
C ASP A 61 -2.07 -4.44 -5.27
N VAL A 62 -1.35 -3.35 -5.05
CA VAL A 62 -1.52 -2.13 -5.84
C VAL A 62 -1.14 -2.38 -7.30
N LEU A 63 -0.01 -3.05 -7.57
CA LEU A 63 0.38 -3.37 -8.95
C LEU A 63 -0.65 -4.25 -9.64
N ALA A 64 -1.12 -5.31 -8.99
CA ALA A 64 -2.11 -6.20 -9.58
C ALA A 64 -3.47 -5.54 -9.81
N HIS A 65 -3.83 -4.51 -9.03
CA HIS A 65 -5.04 -3.74 -9.25
C HIS A 65 -4.97 -2.92 -10.56
N PHE A 66 -3.83 -2.31 -10.86
CA PHE A 66 -3.68 -1.38 -11.99
C PHE A 66 -3.08 -2.00 -13.26
N ALA A 67 -2.33 -3.09 -13.14
CA ALA A 67 -1.68 -3.77 -14.27
C ALA A 67 -2.20 -5.21 -14.40
N PRO A 68 -3.20 -5.47 -15.27
CA PRO A 68 -3.77 -6.81 -15.46
C PRO A 68 -2.76 -7.85 -15.94
N SER A 69 -1.67 -7.42 -16.58
CA SER A 69 -0.57 -8.29 -17.02
C SER A 69 0.46 -8.57 -15.92
N PHE A 70 0.38 -7.90 -14.77
CA PHE A 70 1.26 -8.16 -13.65
C PHE A 70 0.83 -9.45 -12.94
N SER A 71 1.75 -10.41 -12.87
CA SER A 71 1.58 -11.62 -12.10
C SER A 71 2.43 -11.52 -10.83
N ARG A 72 1.78 -11.66 -9.68
CA ARG A 72 2.48 -11.77 -8.39
C ARG A 72 3.38 -13.01 -8.39
N LYS A 73 4.49 -12.93 -7.65
CA LYS A 73 5.33 -14.11 -7.42
C LYS A 73 4.68 -15.01 -6.38
N ASP A 74 4.71 -16.31 -6.63
CA ASP A 74 4.24 -17.31 -5.68
C ASP A 74 5.41 -17.80 -4.80
N PHE A 75 5.35 -17.47 -3.52
CA PHE A 75 6.37 -17.87 -2.55
C PHE A 75 6.42 -19.40 -2.35
N VAL A 76 5.28 -20.09 -2.43
CA VAL A 76 5.22 -21.55 -2.29
C VAL A 76 5.94 -22.21 -3.45
N GLU A 77 5.74 -21.73 -4.68
CA GLU A 77 6.45 -22.25 -5.85
C GLU A 77 7.95 -21.93 -5.80
N ILE A 78 8.37 -20.80 -5.23
CA ILE A 78 9.80 -20.52 -4.99
C ILE A 78 10.41 -21.58 -4.06
N ILE A 79 9.72 -21.95 -2.97
CA ILE A 79 10.18 -22.98 -2.03
C ILE A 79 10.25 -24.35 -2.73
N ARG A 80 9.20 -24.74 -3.46
CA ARG A 80 9.13 -26.04 -4.16
C ARG A 80 10.18 -26.20 -5.25
N ASN A 81 10.55 -25.11 -5.91
CA ASN A 81 11.57 -25.10 -6.97
C ASN A 81 12.98 -24.83 -6.43
N ASN A 82 13.19 -24.84 -5.11
CA ASN A 82 14.52 -24.73 -4.53
C ASN A 82 15.37 -25.96 -4.95
N PRO A 83 16.55 -25.76 -5.58
CA PRO A 83 17.39 -26.87 -6.05
C PRO A 83 18.09 -27.65 -4.93
N TRP A 84 17.98 -27.20 -3.68
CA TRP A 84 18.55 -27.91 -2.54
C TRP A 84 17.89 -29.30 -2.39
N PRO A 85 18.67 -30.39 -2.34
CA PRO A 85 18.11 -31.74 -2.11
C PRO A 85 17.52 -31.83 -0.70
N GLU A 86 16.55 -32.72 -0.49
CA GLU A 86 15.93 -32.97 0.82
C GLU A 86 16.94 -33.10 1.98
#